data_AF-A0A0R3PEZ2-F1
#
_entry.id   AF-A0A0R3PEZ2-F1
#
_cell.length_a   1.000
_cell.length_b   1.000
_cell.length_c   1.000
_cell.angle_alpha   90.00
_cell.angle_beta   90.00
_cell.angle_gamma   90.00
#
_symmetry.space_group_name_H-M   'P 1'
#
loop_
_entity.id
_entity.type
_entity.pdbx_description
1 polymer ?
#
loop_
_entity_poly.entity_id
_entity_poly.type
_entity_poly.pdbx_seq_one_letter_code
_entity_poly.pdbx_strand_id
1 'polypeptide(L)'
;MKNTEINSAYNLGIPTIAQSLFSNAVSSQDSGRATGGLASSLSPMDEAGDVLPMYEFEIPNTLVGLVIGIKGKTIKELSTRTDVRMLIRQHHIPEKVDTHQICQVRGKREQINRCLQMLRRRFPPARFPELNLQPVLPPPIPSHFFDSITYHPTWLTLPDEIPCEVVCSSVIDPGHFFVQQPTHPSFSSLSHLDMYMLRLYSQASDIPDLPKPCQNGLLCAAPVLGAWFRAVTVNYNIETDEVMLRFVDYGGYTLLPRSELRQIRTDLMSLPFQAVECYLAHVQPVDGTWQWGEDALKFFQKLCMGKVINATVVGVSVNDKVPMVELTVPSEDGKPLRVDKELMNSGFAKASDPSKVQKVSTARSRSMRLFSGSSFYRLLIC
;
A
#
# COMPACT_ATOMS: atom_id res chain seq x y z
N MET A 1 32.05 24.46 -0.79
CA MET A 1 31.73 23.91 -2.13
C MET A 1 31.23 22.48 -1.95
N LYS A 2 30.43 21.96 -2.89
CA LYS A 2 29.58 20.75 -2.76
C LYS A 2 28.46 20.88 -1.72
N ASN A 3 27.35 21.51 -2.12
CA ASN A 3 26.05 21.38 -1.44
C ASN A 3 24.89 21.67 -2.42
N THR A 4 25.02 21.21 -3.69
CA THR A 4 24.32 21.83 -4.84
C THR A 4 23.90 20.86 -5.95
N GLU A 5 24.05 19.54 -5.77
CA GLU A 5 23.84 18.52 -6.81
C GLU A 5 22.81 17.44 -6.40
N ILE A 6 21.81 17.80 -5.58
CA ILE A 6 20.71 16.88 -5.20
C ILE A 6 19.37 17.28 -5.89
N ASN A 7 19.30 18.46 -6.50
CA ASN A 7 18.04 19.10 -6.93
C ASN A 7 17.55 18.70 -8.34
N SER A 8 17.81 17.47 -8.80
CA SER A 8 17.46 17.02 -10.16
C SER A 8 16.71 15.68 -10.23
N ALA A 9 16.41 15.02 -9.10
CA ALA A 9 15.94 13.63 -9.09
C ALA A 9 14.69 13.35 -8.20
N TYR A 10 13.96 14.35 -7.72
CA TYR A 10 12.90 14.15 -6.72
C TYR A 10 11.55 13.65 -7.28
N ASN A 11 11.54 12.42 -7.80
CA ASN A 11 10.31 11.65 -8.02
C ASN A 11 10.53 10.13 -7.76
N LEU A 12 11.35 9.83 -6.74
CA LEU A 12 11.89 8.50 -6.43
C LEU A 12 10.85 7.58 -5.76
N GLY A 13 10.05 6.91 -6.60
CA GLY A 13 9.24 5.77 -6.18
C GLY A 13 7.94 6.14 -5.46
N ILE A 14 7.13 7.04 -6.03
CA ILE A 14 5.70 7.15 -5.68
C ILE A 14 5.09 5.72 -5.63
N PRO A 15 4.35 5.35 -4.58
CA PRO A 15 3.75 4.02 -4.43
C PRO A 15 3.11 3.49 -5.72
N THR A 16 3.35 2.22 -6.09
CA THR A 16 2.84 1.67 -7.35
C THR A 16 1.30 1.67 -7.42
N ILE A 17 0.61 1.63 -6.27
CA ILE A 17 -0.84 1.82 -6.17
C ILE A 17 -1.27 3.26 -6.51
N ALA A 18 -0.48 4.27 -6.12
CA ALA A 18 -0.73 5.65 -6.54
C ALA A 18 -0.47 5.86 -8.04
N GLN A 19 0.49 5.12 -8.63
CA GLN A 19 0.69 5.10 -10.08
C GLN A 19 -0.46 4.42 -10.84
N SER A 20 -1.02 3.31 -10.34
CA SER A 20 -2.13 2.62 -11.02
C SER A 20 -3.46 3.40 -10.99
N LEU A 21 -3.64 4.28 -10.00
CA LEU A 21 -4.72 5.27 -9.99
C LEU A 21 -4.60 6.30 -11.11
N PHE A 22 -3.38 6.66 -11.53
CA PHE A 22 -3.15 7.64 -12.59
C PHE A 22 -3.58 7.13 -13.98
N SER A 23 -3.30 5.87 -14.30
CA SER A 23 -3.67 5.24 -15.58
C SER A 23 -5.18 5.36 -15.87
N ASN A 24 -6.01 5.23 -14.83
CA ASN A 24 -7.47 5.34 -14.90
C ASN A 24 -7.97 6.79 -14.90
N ALA A 25 -7.14 7.78 -14.58
CA ALA A 25 -7.50 9.20 -14.61
C ALA A 25 -7.18 9.85 -15.96
N VAL A 26 -6.04 9.51 -16.58
CA VAL A 26 -5.62 10.08 -17.87
C VAL A 26 -6.47 9.56 -19.03
N SER A 27 -7.04 8.36 -18.93
CA SER A 27 -7.93 7.79 -19.95
C SER A 27 -9.34 8.41 -20.01
N SER A 28 -9.57 9.58 -19.41
CA SER A 28 -10.91 10.15 -19.21
C SER A 28 -11.04 11.65 -19.50
N GLN A 29 -10.18 12.23 -20.35
CA GLN A 29 -10.48 13.55 -20.96
C GLN A 29 -10.25 13.59 -22.49
N ASP A 30 -11.22 14.24 -23.12
CA ASP A 30 -11.28 14.85 -24.47
C ASP A 30 -11.00 14.00 -25.73
N SER A 31 -12.04 13.84 -26.55
CA SER A 31 -12.01 14.29 -27.96
C SER A 31 -13.39 14.14 -28.62
N GLY A 32 -13.95 15.25 -29.10
CA GLY A 32 -15.02 15.24 -30.09
C GLY A 32 -14.51 15.04 -31.53
N ARG A 33 -15.43 14.69 -32.45
CA ARG A 33 -15.28 14.68 -33.93
C ARG A 33 -14.29 15.74 -34.49
N ALA A 34 -13.52 15.53 -35.57
CA ALA A 34 -13.19 14.39 -36.46
C ALA A 34 -12.11 14.90 -37.48
N THR A 35 -11.65 14.28 -38.60
CA THR A 35 -12.09 13.17 -39.48
C THR A 35 -10.91 12.49 -40.21
N GLY A 36 -10.93 11.15 -40.34
CA GLY A 36 -10.27 10.40 -41.43
C GLY A 36 -8.76 10.11 -41.28
N GLY A 37 -8.28 8.98 -41.86
CA GLY A 37 -6.83 8.71 -41.99
C GLY A 37 -6.28 7.29 -41.72
N LEU A 38 -6.92 6.23 -42.23
CA LEU A 38 -6.35 4.89 -42.54
C LEU A 38 -5.30 4.21 -41.60
N ALA A 39 -5.66 2.99 -41.14
CA ALA A 39 -4.79 1.91 -40.65
C ALA A 39 -4.08 2.14 -39.29
N SER A 40 -3.72 1.10 -38.51
CA SER A 40 -3.83 -0.35 -38.74
C SER A 40 -4.44 -1.10 -37.53
N SER A 41 -4.74 -2.39 -37.69
CA SER A 41 -5.43 -3.21 -36.70
C SER A 41 -4.50 -3.82 -35.64
N LEU A 42 -4.76 -3.52 -34.36
CA LEU A 42 -4.32 -4.34 -33.22
C LEU A 42 -5.49 -4.51 -32.24
N SER A 43 -5.79 -5.75 -31.88
CA SER A 43 -6.76 -6.06 -30.84
C SER A 43 -6.16 -5.80 -29.45
N PRO A 44 -6.91 -5.27 -28.47
CA PRO A 44 -6.44 -5.20 -27.09
C PRO A 44 -6.19 -6.60 -26.54
N MET A 45 -5.06 -6.80 -25.85
CA MET A 45 -4.90 -7.92 -24.92
C MET A 45 -5.63 -7.59 -23.62
N ASP A 46 -6.19 -8.60 -22.97
CA ASP A 46 -6.96 -8.48 -21.73
C ASP A 46 -6.09 -8.82 -20.50
N GLU A 47 -6.67 -8.61 -19.31
CA GLU A 47 -6.17 -9.00 -17.98
C GLU A 47 -4.82 -8.42 -17.52
N ALA A 48 -4.90 -7.20 -16.96
CA ALA A 48 -4.20 -6.88 -15.72
C ALA A 48 -5.24 -6.78 -14.58
N GLY A 49 -4.94 -7.36 -13.41
CA GLY A 49 -5.91 -7.56 -12.32
C GLY A 49 -6.34 -6.28 -11.58
N ASP A 50 -7.23 -5.50 -12.20
CA ASP A 50 -7.72 -4.21 -11.72
C ASP A 50 -8.29 -4.32 -10.28
N VAL A 51 -7.73 -3.57 -9.32
CA VAL A 51 -8.20 -3.53 -7.92
C VAL A 51 -9.43 -2.61 -7.85
N LEU A 52 -10.50 -3.04 -8.54
CA LEU A 52 -11.76 -2.30 -8.62
C LEU A 52 -12.26 -1.92 -7.21
N PRO A 53 -12.58 -0.63 -6.96
CA PRO A 53 -13.08 -0.13 -5.69
C PRO A 53 -14.25 -0.94 -5.13
N MET A 54 -14.40 -0.89 -3.81
CA MET A 54 -15.35 -1.68 -3.04
C MET A 54 -16.18 -0.75 -2.13
N TYR A 55 -17.47 -1.02 -2.05
CA TYR A 55 -18.41 -0.29 -1.18
C TYR A 55 -19.32 -1.31 -0.49
N GLU A 56 -19.41 -1.25 0.83
CA GLU A 56 -20.22 -2.16 1.64
C GLU A 56 -21.30 -1.39 2.40
N PHE A 57 -22.51 -1.94 2.51
CA PHE A 57 -23.59 -1.40 3.37
C PHE A 57 -24.35 -2.53 4.08
N GLU A 58 -24.98 -2.23 5.22
CA GLU A 58 -25.78 -3.21 5.98
C GLU A 58 -27.17 -3.38 5.34
N ILE A 59 -27.66 -4.61 5.31
CA ILE A 59 -29.03 -4.95 4.92
C ILE A 59 -29.68 -5.74 6.07
N PRO A 60 -30.82 -5.29 6.62
CA PRO A 60 -31.60 -6.09 7.56
C PRO A 60 -32.01 -7.44 6.95
N ASN A 61 -31.93 -8.53 7.71
CA ASN A 61 -32.18 -9.89 7.22
C ASN A 61 -33.58 -10.06 6.60
N THR A 62 -34.56 -9.28 7.06
CA THR A 62 -35.91 -9.14 6.50
C THR A 62 -35.96 -8.63 5.06
N LEU A 63 -34.97 -7.84 4.63
CA LEU A 63 -34.92 -7.16 3.33
C LEU A 63 -33.96 -7.83 2.33
N VAL A 64 -33.02 -8.68 2.79
CA VAL A 64 -32.06 -9.41 1.94
C VAL A 64 -32.75 -10.15 0.79
N GLY A 65 -33.84 -10.86 1.07
CA GLY A 65 -34.61 -11.58 0.04
C GLY A 65 -35.19 -10.69 -1.07
N LEU A 66 -35.47 -9.42 -0.79
CA LEU A 66 -35.97 -8.45 -1.77
C LEU A 66 -34.84 -7.86 -2.63
N VAL A 67 -33.66 -7.66 -2.04
CA VAL A 67 -32.44 -7.17 -2.71
C VAL A 67 -31.81 -8.24 -3.60
N ILE A 68 -31.83 -9.52 -3.17
CA ILE A 68 -31.50 -10.66 -4.03
C ILE A 68 -32.59 -10.82 -5.10
N GLY A 69 -33.86 -10.82 -4.68
CA GLY A 69 -35.03 -11.09 -5.52
C GLY A 69 -35.18 -12.56 -5.90
N ILE A 70 -36.36 -12.91 -6.43
CA ILE A 70 -36.68 -14.30 -6.84
C ILE A 70 -35.61 -14.83 -7.80
N LYS A 71 -34.99 -15.97 -7.46
CA LYS A 71 -33.87 -16.60 -8.19
C LYS A 71 -32.66 -15.68 -8.45
N GLY A 72 -32.45 -14.66 -7.60
CA GLY A 72 -31.38 -13.68 -7.77
C GLY A 72 -31.63 -12.62 -8.85
N LYS A 73 -32.86 -12.49 -9.35
CA LYS A 73 -33.17 -11.58 -10.47
C LYS A 73 -32.83 -10.12 -10.16
N THR A 74 -33.11 -9.62 -8.95
CA THR A 74 -32.84 -8.21 -8.59
C THR A 74 -31.34 -7.93 -8.58
N ILE A 75 -30.56 -8.72 -7.82
CA ILE A 75 -29.12 -8.48 -7.64
C ILE A 75 -28.35 -8.67 -8.95
N LYS A 76 -28.77 -9.61 -9.81
CA LYS A 76 -28.24 -9.77 -11.17
C LYS A 76 -28.59 -8.58 -12.06
N GLU A 77 -29.84 -8.11 -12.05
CA GLU A 77 -30.25 -6.94 -12.84
C GLU A 77 -29.46 -5.69 -12.45
N LEU A 78 -29.29 -5.42 -11.14
CA LEU A 78 -28.49 -4.29 -10.64
C LEU A 78 -27.02 -4.41 -11.07
N SER A 79 -26.43 -5.59 -10.89
CA SER A 79 -25.04 -5.89 -11.30
C SER A 79 -24.82 -5.63 -12.78
N THR A 80 -25.62 -6.25 -13.65
CA THR A 80 -25.50 -6.15 -15.12
C THR A 80 -25.84 -4.75 -15.65
N ARG A 81 -26.83 -4.04 -15.08
CA ARG A 81 -27.22 -2.70 -15.56
C ARG A 81 -26.29 -1.57 -15.13
N THR A 82 -25.42 -1.82 -14.14
CA THR A 82 -24.47 -0.81 -13.64
C THR A 82 -23.01 -1.20 -13.81
N ASP A 83 -22.74 -2.40 -14.30
CA ASP A 83 -21.40 -2.97 -14.49
C ASP A 83 -20.62 -3.03 -13.16
N VAL A 84 -21.23 -3.67 -12.18
CA VAL A 84 -20.65 -3.94 -10.85
C VAL A 84 -20.86 -5.39 -10.47
N ARG A 85 -19.97 -5.93 -9.62
CA ARG A 85 -20.18 -7.20 -8.93
C ARG A 85 -20.79 -6.96 -7.56
N MET A 86 -22.07 -7.29 -7.39
CA MET A 86 -22.71 -7.33 -6.07
C MET A 86 -22.52 -8.70 -5.40
N LEU A 87 -22.28 -8.72 -4.09
CA LEU A 87 -22.17 -9.93 -3.27
C LEU A 87 -22.73 -9.66 -1.87
N ILE A 88 -23.59 -10.55 -1.36
CA ILE A 88 -24.08 -10.48 0.02
C ILE A 88 -23.32 -11.50 0.87
N ARG A 89 -22.88 -11.09 2.06
CA ARG A 89 -22.07 -11.85 3.02
C ARG A 89 -22.73 -11.83 4.40
N GLN A 90 -22.33 -12.74 5.28
CA GLN A 90 -22.65 -12.70 6.71
C GLN A 90 -22.02 -11.46 7.38
N HIS A 91 -22.59 -10.97 8.47
CA HIS A 91 -21.97 -9.86 9.22
C HIS A 91 -20.65 -10.29 9.89
N HIS A 92 -19.67 -9.39 9.93
CA HIS A 92 -18.39 -9.57 10.62
C HIS A 92 -18.44 -9.15 12.11
N ILE A 93 -19.62 -8.84 12.64
CA ILE A 93 -19.84 -8.44 14.05
C ILE A 93 -20.80 -9.48 14.63
N PRO A 94 -20.41 -10.29 15.64
CA PRO A 94 -21.21 -11.40 16.15
C PRO A 94 -22.65 -10.99 16.52
N GLU A 95 -22.80 -9.86 17.22
CA GLU A 95 -24.07 -9.31 17.70
C GLU A 95 -25.01 -8.88 16.56
N LYS A 96 -24.49 -8.70 15.34
CA LYS A 96 -25.27 -8.33 14.15
C LYS A 96 -25.58 -9.51 13.22
N VAL A 97 -24.97 -10.68 13.38
CA VAL A 97 -25.14 -11.84 12.47
C VAL A 97 -26.62 -12.20 12.27
N ASP A 98 -27.39 -12.26 13.34
CA ASP A 98 -28.80 -12.68 13.29
C ASP A 98 -29.75 -11.57 12.81
N THR A 99 -29.30 -10.31 12.73
CA THR A 99 -30.13 -9.16 12.38
C THR A 99 -29.81 -8.57 10.99
N HIS A 100 -28.56 -8.59 10.56
CA HIS A 100 -28.08 -7.92 9.35
C HIS A 100 -27.06 -8.76 8.55
N GLN A 101 -27.03 -8.52 7.24
CA GLN A 101 -26.00 -9.02 6.32
C GLN A 101 -25.30 -7.86 5.62
N ILE A 102 -24.06 -8.10 5.16
CA ILE A 102 -23.25 -7.09 4.45
C ILE A 102 -23.48 -7.24 2.95
N CYS A 103 -23.85 -6.15 2.27
CA CYS A 103 -23.89 -6.10 0.81
C CYS A 103 -22.70 -5.33 0.25
N GLN A 104 -21.79 -6.08 -0.37
CA GLN A 104 -20.62 -5.59 -1.08
C GLN A 104 -20.98 -5.26 -2.53
N VAL A 105 -20.50 -4.12 -3.02
CA VAL A 105 -20.58 -3.67 -4.42
C VAL A 105 -19.17 -3.34 -4.88
N ARG A 106 -18.66 -4.06 -5.89
CA ARG A 106 -17.31 -3.86 -6.44
C ARG A 106 -17.37 -3.41 -7.90
N GLY A 107 -16.65 -2.35 -8.25
CA GLY A 107 -16.65 -1.75 -9.60
C GLY A 107 -16.00 -0.36 -9.60
N LYS A 108 -16.00 0.34 -10.73
CA LYS A 108 -15.52 1.74 -10.82
C LYS A 108 -16.45 2.68 -10.04
N ARG A 109 -15.94 3.84 -9.63
CA ARG A 109 -16.63 4.76 -8.68
C ARG A 109 -18.01 5.20 -9.20
N GLU A 110 -18.11 5.43 -10.50
CA GLU A 110 -19.29 5.89 -11.25
C GLU A 110 -20.33 4.76 -11.35
N GLN A 111 -19.86 3.53 -11.53
CA GLN A 111 -20.65 2.29 -11.60
C GLN A 111 -21.28 2.01 -10.22
N ILE A 112 -20.49 2.08 -9.15
CA ILE A 112 -20.97 1.96 -7.75
C ILE A 112 -22.01 3.05 -7.45
N ASN A 113 -21.73 4.32 -7.77
CA ASN A 113 -22.66 5.43 -7.54
C ASN A 113 -23.98 5.23 -8.30
N ARG A 114 -23.94 4.72 -9.54
CA ARG A 114 -25.13 4.35 -10.33
C ARG A 114 -25.90 3.18 -9.68
N CYS A 115 -25.21 2.16 -9.18
CA CYS A 115 -25.82 1.04 -8.45
C CYS A 115 -26.54 1.51 -7.19
N LEU A 116 -25.90 2.35 -6.37
CA LEU A 116 -26.49 2.93 -5.15
C LEU A 116 -27.68 3.85 -5.50
N GLN A 117 -27.65 4.59 -6.61
CA GLN A 117 -28.80 5.38 -7.06
C GLN A 117 -29.97 4.48 -7.51
N MET A 118 -29.71 3.37 -8.20
CA MET A 118 -30.75 2.40 -8.58
C MET A 118 -31.35 1.71 -7.35
N LEU A 119 -30.53 1.37 -6.35
CA LEU A 119 -30.99 0.86 -5.05
C LEU A 119 -31.90 1.87 -4.34
N ARG A 120 -31.50 3.15 -4.21
CA ARG A 120 -32.33 4.22 -3.60
C ARG A 120 -33.66 4.44 -4.33
N ARG A 121 -33.70 4.28 -5.66
CA ARG A 121 -34.95 4.38 -6.44
C ARG A 121 -35.87 3.17 -6.25
N ARG A 122 -35.30 1.97 -6.07
CA ARG A 122 -36.06 0.71 -5.91
C ARG A 122 -36.50 0.47 -4.46
N PHE A 123 -35.73 0.97 -3.51
CA PHE A 123 -35.97 0.90 -2.07
C PHE A 123 -35.93 2.32 -1.48
N PRO A 124 -36.96 3.16 -1.71
CA PRO A 124 -36.99 4.52 -1.19
C PRO A 124 -37.11 4.52 0.34
N PRO A 125 -36.38 5.39 1.08
CA PRO A 125 -36.41 5.41 2.55
C PRO A 125 -37.80 5.59 3.17
N ALA A 126 -38.72 6.28 2.50
CA ALA A 126 -40.12 6.43 2.94
C ALA A 126 -40.93 5.12 2.95
N ARG A 127 -40.42 4.04 2.36
CA ARG A 127 -41.01 2.68 2.39
C ARG A 127 -40.09 1.65 3.03
N PHE A 128 -38.78 1.87 3.01
CA PHE A 128 -37.77 0.99 3.57
C PHE A 128 -36.80 1.78 4.48
N PRO A 129 -37.29 2.33 5.61
CA PRO A 129 -36.48 3.18 6.48
C PRO A 129 -35.29 2.44 7.12
N GLU A 130 -35.41 1.13 7.27
CA GLU A 130 -34.37 0.23 7.82
C GLU A 130 -33.23 -0.05 6.82
N LEU A 131 -33.41 0.21 5.51
CA LEU A 131 -32.38 -0.05 4.50
C LEU A 131 -31.41 1.13 4.36
N ASN A 132 -30.49 1.25 5.30
CA ASN A 132 -29.50 2.33 5.31
C ASN A 132 -28.35 2.06 4.31
N LEU A 133 -28.41 2.69 3.14
CA LEU A 133 -27.34 2.68 2.13
C LEU A 133 -26.21 3.68 2.44
N GLN A 134 -25.79 3.75 3.70
CA GLN A 134 -24.54 4.36 4.16
C GLN A 134 -23.42 3.31 4.12
N PRO A 135 -22.15 3.72 3.98
CA PRO A 135 -21.05 2.75 4.00
C PRO A 135 -20.93 2.13 5.39
N VAL A 136 -20.76 0.82 5.47
CA VAL A 136 -20.31 0.17 6.71
C VAL A 136 -18.92 0.71 6.99
N LEU A 137 -18.82 1.58 7.99
CA LEU A 137 -17.56 1.73 8.69
C LEU A 137 -17.29 0.40 9.38
N PRO A 138 -16.12 -0.24 9.20
CA PRO A 138 -15.75 -1.33 10.09
C PRO A 138 -15.81 -0.84 11.54
N PRO A 139 -16.02 -1.73 12.52
CA PRO A 139 -16.07 -1.32 13.92
C PRO A 139 -14.78 -0.57 14.28
N PRO A 140 -14.84 0.51 15.08
CA PRO A 140 -13.64 1.12 15.63
C PRO A 140 -12.85 0.02 16.35
N ILE A 141 -11.55 -0.08 16.03
CA ILE A 141 -10.69 -1.20 16.43
C ILE A 141 -10.88 -1.46 17.93
N PRO A 142 -11.37 -2.64 18.36
CA PRO A 142 -11.77 -2.86 19.75
C PRO A 142 -10.64 -2.58 20.74
N SER A 143 -10.79 -1.51 21.52
CA SER A 143 -9.79 -1.04 22.48
C SER A 143 -9.46 -2.05 23.59
N HIS A 144 -10.34 -3.03 23.82
CA HIS A 144 -10.25 -4.01 24.90
C HIS A 144 -9.16 -5.10 24.71
N PHE A 145 -8.36 -5.05 23.64
CA PHE A 145 -7.08 -5.77 23.53
C PHE A 145 -5.86 -4.90 23.88
N PHE A 146 -6.03 -3.60 24.11
CA PHE A 146 -4.96 -2.61 24.06
C PHE A 146 -4.73 -1.80 25.36
N ASP A 147 -5.44 -2.10 26.45
CA ASP A 147 -5.28 -1.49 27.78
C ASP A 147 -3.91 -1.80 28.47
N SER A 148 -2.87 -2.15 27.71
CA SER A 148 -1.51 -2.45 28.20
C SER A 148 -0.39 -2.26 27.16
N ILE A 149 -0.65 -1.70 25.96
CA ILE A 149 0.38 -1.56 24.90
C ILE A 149 0.45 -0.11 24.40
N THR A 150 1.67 0.35 24.12
CA THR A 150 2.04 1.74 23.81
C THR A 150 1.32 2.36 22.60
N TYR A 151 0.97 3.64 22.69
CA TYR A 151 0.57 4.51 21.56
C TYR A 151 1.70 4.81 20.53
N HIS A 152 2.68 3.91 20.41
CA HIS A 152 3.81 4.07 19.51
C HIS A 152 3.65 3.09 18.33
N PRO A 153 3.67 3.58 17.08
CA PRO A 153 3.55 2.72 15.92
C PRO A 153 4.79 1.82 15.81
N THR A 154 4.58 0.58 15.38
CA THR A 154 5.64 -0.43 15.23
C THR A 154 6.00 -0.63 13.76
N TRP A 155 7.28 -0.88 13.48
CA TRP A 155 7.71 -1.34 12.15
C TRP A 155 7.49 -2.85 12.04
N LEU A 156 6.97 -3.33 10.92
CA LEU A 156 7.15 -4.74 10.56
C LEU A 156 8.63 -5.01 10.26
N THR A 157 9.07 -6.22 10.54
CA THR A 157 10.38 -6.76 10.15
C THR A 157 10.18 -8.00 9.30
N LEU A 158 11.15 -8.31 8.44
CA LEU A 158 11.28 -9.65 7.87
C LEU A 158 11.92 -10.57 8.93
N PRO A 159 11.67 -11.89 8.92
CA PRO A 159 12.37 -12.84 9.78
C PRO A 159 13.84 -12.97 9.41
N ASP A 160 14.71 -13.10 10.42
CA ASP A 160 16.14 -13.38 10.23
C ASP A 160 16.35 -14.79 9.64
N GLU A 161 17.23 -14.91 8.63
CA GLU A 161 17.70 -16.17 8.01
C GLU A 161 16.63 -17.12 7.41
N ILE A 162 15.34 -16.82 7.53
CA ILE A 162 14.22 -17.64 7.04
C ILE A 162 13.59 -16.98 5.80
N PRO A 163 13.33 -17.72 4.70
CA PRO A 163 12.58 -17.21 3.56
C PRO A 163 11.14 -16.85 3.92
N CYS A 164 10.68 -15.67 3.51
CA CYS A 164 9.32 -15.18 3.73
C CYS A 164 8.67 -14.69 2.42
N GLU A 165 7.38 -14.96 2.25
CA GLU A 165 6.61 -14.50 1.10
C GLU A 165 6.34 -12.99 1.19
N VAL A 166 6.76 -12.27 0.16
CA VAL A 166 6.63 -10.81 0.04
C VAL A 166 6.15 -10.38 -1.34
N VAL A 167 5.68 -9.13 -1.44
CA VAL A 167 5.45 -8.41 -2.70
C VAL A 167 6.23 -7.10 -2.68
N CYS A 168 6.85 -6.71 -3.80
CA CYS A 168 7.46 -5.39 -3.93
C CYS A 168 6.37 -4.31 -4.04
N SER A 169 6.37 -3.34 -3.11
CA SER A 169 5.33 -2.30 -2.99
C SER A 169 5.77 -0.94 -3.56
N SER A 170 7.08 -0.67 -3.55
CA SER A 170 7.74 0.41 -4.28
C SER A 170 9.19 0.01 -4.57
N VAL A 171 9.77 0.57 -5.64
CA VAL A 171 11.15 0.30 -6.08
C VAL A 171 11.80 1.64 -6.41
N ILE A 172 12.98 1.89 -5.84
CA ILE A 172 13.83 3.03 -6.19
C ILE A 172 14.76 2.61 -7.32
N ASP A 173 15.48 1.51 -7.12
CA ASP A 173 16.35 0.86 -8.09
C ASP A 173 16.50 -0.66 -7.77
N PRO A 174 17.16 -1.49 -8.59
CA PRO A 174 17.38 -2.92 -8.31
C PRO A 174 18.10 -3.23 -6.99
N GLY A 175 18.86 -2.26 -6.47
CA GLY A 175 19.56 -2.34 -5.19
C GLY A 175 18.73 -1.82 -4.01
N HIS A 176 17.71 -0.98 -4.20
CA HIS A 176 16.92 -0.32 -3.15
C HIS A 176 15.41 -0.33 -3.44
N PHE A 177 14.65 -1.03 -2.60
CA PHE A 177 13.21 -1.24 -2.78
C PHE A 177 12.49 -1.47 -1.45
N PHE A 178 11.17 -1.60 -1.53
CA PHE A 178 10.28 -1.80 -0.39
C PHE A 178 9.39 -3.02 -0.61
N VAL A 179 9.12 -3.76 0.46
CA VAL A 179 8.30 -4.97 0.43
C VAL A 179 7.21 -4.97 1.50
N GLN A 180 6.08 -5.57 1.16
CA GLN A 180 5.01 -5.92 2.10
C GLN A 180 4.94 -7.46 2.23
N GLN A 181 4.41 -7.96 3.35
CA GLN A 181 4.24 -9.40 3.63
C GLN A 181 2.76 -9.81 3.49
N PRO A 182 2.28 -10.37 2.36
CA PRO A 182 0.85 -10.66 2.13
C PRO A 182 0.24 -11.63 3.12
N THR A 183 1.06 -12.52 3.69
CA THR A 183 0.68 -13.54 4.67
C THR A 183 0.68 -13.03 6.12
N HIS A 184 1.17 -11.81 6.37
CA HIS A 184 1.20 -11.24 7.72
C HIS A 184 -0.22 -10.78 8.15
N PRO A 185 -0.68 -11.08 9.39
CA PRO A 185 -2.06 -10.81 9.82
C PRO A 185 -2.55 -9.35 9.71
N SER A 186 -1.64 -8.37 9.65
CA SER A 186 -1.99 -6.96 9.48
C SER A 186 -2.26 -6.54 8.03
N PHE A 187 -1.81 -7.31 7.03
CA PHE A 187 -1.80 -6.88 5.62
C PHE A 187 -3.20 -6.55 5.08
N SER A 188 -4.19 -7.36 5.43
CA SER A 188 -5.60 -7.15 5.06
C SER A 188 -6.26 -5.94 5.76
N SER A 189 -5.66 -5.39 6.82
CA SER A 189 -6.16 -4.20 7.51
C SER A 189 -5.70 -2.88 6.88
N LEU A 190 -4.71 -2.90 5.98
CA LEU A 190 -4.20 -1.69 5.33
C LEU A 190 -5.27 -0.99 4.47
N SER A 191 -6.06 -1.74 3.71
CA SER A 191 -7.13 -1.17 2.88
C SER A 191 -8.23 -0.48 3.69
N HIS A 192 -8.51 -0.95 4.92
CA HIS A 192 -9.40 -0.27 5.84
C HIS A 192 -8.79 1.05 6.33
N LEU A 193 -7.50 1.05 6.66
CA LEU A 193 -6.77 2.25 7.06
C LEU A 193 -6.79 3.30 5.94
N ASP A 194 -6.54 2.94 4.69
CA ASP A 194 -6.61 3.87 3.55
C ASP A 194 -7.99 4.52 3.41
N MET A 195 -9.06 3.75 3.61
CA MET A 195 -10.43 4.27 3.57
C MET A 195 -10.72 5.25 4.73
N TYR A 196 -10.16 5.01 5.92
CA TYR A 196 -10.22 5.98 7.02
C TYR A 196 -9.41 7.24 6.74
N MET A 197 -8.15 7.08 6.29
CA MET A 197 -7.26 8.19 5.93
C MET A 197 -7.92 9.09 4.88
N LEU A 198 -8.40 8.50 3.78
CA LEU A 198 -9.13 9.21 2.73
C LEU A 198 -10.36 9.95 3.28
N ARG A 199 -11.22 9.27 4.05
CA ARG A 199 -12.46 9.87 4.56
C ARG A 199 -12.21 11.02 5.53
N LEU A 200 -11.21 10.87 6.41
CA LEU A 200 -10.88 11.85 7.43
C LEU A 200 -10.20 13.09 6.82
N TYR A 201 -9.10 12.89 6.09
CA TYR A 201 -8.24 13.99 5.65
C TYR A 201 -8.78 14.72 4.40
N SER A 202 -9.67 14.11 3.60
CA SER A 202 -10.38 14.81 2.52
C SER A 202 -11.65 15.56 2.96
N GLN A 203 -12.04 15.51 4.23
CA GLN A 203 -13.27 16.17 4.73
C GLN A 203 -13.04 17.20 5.84
N ALA A 204 -11.90 17.16 6.54
CA ALA A 204 -11.66 18.00 7.71
C ALA A 204 -10.86 19.27 7.37
N SER A 205 -11.48 20.44 7.54
CA SER A 205 -10.87 21.76 7.39
C SER A 205 -9.82 22.08 8.46
N ASP A 206 -9.98 21.53 9.66
CA ASP A 206 -9.34 22.03 10.89
C ASP A 206 -8.27 21.07 11.45
N ILE A 207 -7.71 20.17 10.62
CA ILE A 207 -6.57 19.34 11.05
C ILE A 207 -5.28 20.19 11.00
N PRO A 208 -4.47 20.26 12.07
CA PRO A 208 -3.24 21.02 12.07
C PRO A 208 -2.21 20.58 11.03
N ASP A 209 -1.53 21.57 10.46
CA ASP A 209 -0.25 21.47 9.76
C ASP A 209 0.84 20.81 10.62
N LEU A 210 1.89 20.29 9.99
CA LEU A 210 3.10 19.91 10.72
C LEU A 210 3.82 21.14 11.30
N PRO A 211 4.47 21.01 12.49
CA PRO A 211 5.24 22.09 13.12
C PRO A 211 6.30 22.69 12.19
N LYS A 212 6.60 23.98 12.38
CA LYS A 212 7.69 24.70 11.69
C LYS A 212 8.70 25.21 12.72
N PRO A 213 10.01 24.87 12.62
CA PRO A 213 10.59 23.93 11.67
C PRO A 213 10.09 22.49 11.88
N CYS A 214 10.01 21.72 10.79
CA CYS A 214 9.59 20.32 10.87
C CYS A 214 10.75 19.46 11.39
N GLN A 215 10.44 18.52 12.30
CA GLN A 215 11.41 17.54 12.79
C GLN A 215 11.44 16.31 11.88
N ASN A 216 12.58 15.62 11.81
CA ASN A 216 12.72 14.31 11.16
C ASN A 216 12.20 13.21 12.11
N GLY A 217 11.67 12.12 11.57
CA GLY A 217 11.07 11.02 12.34
C GLY A 217 9.62 11.27 12.80
N LEU A 218 9.00 12.40 12.42
CA LEU A 218 7.62 12.72 12.73
C LEU A 218 6.67 11.95 11.80
N LEU A 219 5.65 11.30 12.36
CA LEU A 219 4.61 10.63 11.56
C LEU A 219 3.53 11.65 11.16
N CYS A 220 3.15 11.65 9.88
CA CYS A 220 2.16 12.54 9.31
C CYS A 220 1.18 11.81 8.38
N ALA A 221 0.08 12.49 8.06
CA ALA A 221 -0.74 12.20 6.90
C ALA A 221 -0.25 13.06 5.72
N ALA A 222 -0.01 12.43 4.58
CA ALA A 222 0.46 13.06 3.35
C ALA A 222 -0.53 12.81 2.19
N PRO A 223 -0.89 13.85 1.41
CA PRO A 223 -1.77 13.69 0.26
C PRO A 223 -0.97 13.20 -0.94
N VAL A 224 -1.50 12.21 -1.66
CA VAL A 224 -0.96 11.76 -2.95
C VAL A 224 -2.13 11.42 -3.87
N LEU A 225 -2.27 12.18 -4.96
CA LEU A 225 -3.17 11.87 -6.09
C LEU A 225 -4.64 11.62 -5.71
N GLY A 226 -5.16 12.38 -4.74
CA GLY A 226 -6.54 12.25 -4.26
C GLY A 226 -6.76 11.15 -3.22
N ALA A 227 -5.69 10.50 -2.75
CA ALA A 227 -5.66 9.65 -1.57
C ALA A 227 -4.76 10.26 -0.48
N TRP A 228 -4.81 9.68 0.74
CA TRP A 228 -4.05 10.12 1.90
C TRP A 228 -3.36 8.92 2.53
N PHE A 229 -2.05 9.05 2.80
CA PHE A 229 -1.21 7.95 3.27
C PHE A 229 -0.45 8.32 4.54
N ARG A 230 -0.08 7.32 5.35
CA ARG A 230 0.84 7.52 6.46
C ARG A 230 2.26 7.66 5.93
N ALA A 231 2.97 8.70 6.35
CA ALA A 231 4.35 8.96 5.96
C ALA A 231 5.17 9.43 7.16
N VAL A 232 6.47 9.12 7.17
CA VAL A 232 7.42 9.63 8.16
C VAL A 232 8.32 10.67 7.50
N THR A 233 8.60 11.76 8.23
CA THR A 233 9.51 12.81 7.78
C THR A 233 10.96 12.33 7.81
N VAL A 234 11.70 12.58 6.73
CA VAL A 234 13.07 12.09 6.51
C VAL A 234 14.06 13.25 6.57
N ASN A 235 13.72 14.36 5.91
CA ASN A 235 14.50 15.60 5.90
C ASN A 235 13.56 16.80 5.71
N TYR A 236 13.92 17.97 6.23
CA TYR A 236 13.16 19.21 6.09
C TYR A 236 14.03 20.31 5.50
N ASN A 237 13.63 20.86 4.35
CA ASN A 237 14.27 22.03 3.77
C ASN A 237 13.57 23.30 4.28
N ILE A 238 14.25 24.01 5.20
CA ILE A 238 13.73 25.25 5.78
C ILE A 238 13.67 26.43 4.78
N GLU A 239 14.45 26.39 3.70
CA GLU A 239 14.50 27.45 2.68
C GLU A 239 13.30 27.39 1.73
N THR A 240 12.82 26.18 1.39
CA THR A 240 11.64 25.97 0.52
C THR A 240 10.36 25.62 1.29
N ASP A 241 10.45 25.35 2.60
CA ASP A 241 9.39 24.78 3.45
C ASP A 241 8.89 23.40 2.96
N GLU A 242 9.73 22.63 2.27
CA GLU A 242 9.45 21.28 1.78
C GLU A 242 9.96 20.20 2.74
N VAL A 243 9.23 19.09 2.82
CA VAL A 243 9.58 17.92 3.65
C VAL A 243 9.76 16.72 2.73
N MET A 244 10.92 16.07 2.81
CA MET A 244 11.13 14.75 2.23
C MET A 244 10.47 13.71 3.14
N LEU A 245 9.68 12.83 2.54
CA LEU A 245 8.85 11.84 3.19
C LEU A 245 9.20 10.43 2.73
N ARG A 246 8.94 9.46 3.59
CA ARG A 246 8.93 8.03 3.26
C ARG A 246 7.59 7.43 3.66
N PHE A 247 6.89 6.77 2.73
CA PHE A 247 5.59 6.16 3.04
C PHE A 247 5.78 4.89 3.86
N VAL A 248 5.18 4.84 5.04
CA VAL A 248 5.46 3.78 6.02
C VAL A 248 4.76 2.46 5.70
N ASP A 249 3.66 2.52 4.95
CA ASP A 249 2.86 1.35 4.58
C ASP A 249 3.12 0.83 3.17
N TYR A 250 3.54 1.71 2.26
CA TYR A 250 3.78 1.36 0.85
C TYR A 250 5.24 1.49 0.40
N GLY A 251 6.07 2.18 1.19
CA GLY A 251 7.45 2.45 0.83
C GLY A 251 7.59 3.52 -0.24
N GLY A 252 8.84 3.79 -0.60
CA GLY A 252 9.19 4.86 -1.53
C GLY A 252 9.17 6.24 -0.88
N TYR A 253 9.66 7.24 -1.64
CA TYR A 253 9.89 8.59 -1.16
C TYR A 253 9.13 9.64 -1.97
N THR A 254 8.89 10.80 -1.37
CA THR A 254 8.42 11.99 -2.08
C THR A 254 8.92 13.26 -1.39
N LEU A 255 8.83 14.39 -2.08
CA LEU A 255 9.09 15.73 -1.55
C LEU A 255 7.79 16.52 -1.68
N LEU A 256 7.24 17.00 -0.57
CA LEU A 256 5.98 17.77 -0.55
C LEU A 256 6.12 19.04 0.29
N PRO A 257 5.40 20.13 -0.04
CA PRO A 257 5.32 21.31 0.82
C PRO A 257 4.77 20.94 2.21
N ARG A 258 5.40 21.42 3.29
CA ARG A 258 4.96 21.17 4.67
C ARG A 258 3.49 21.58 4.90
N SER A 259 3.01 22.59 4.19
CA SER A 259 1.62 23.09 4.20
C SER A 259 0.57 22.16 3.58
N GLU A 260 0.99 21.12 2.85
CA GLU A 260 0.09 20.05 2.38
C GLU A 260 -0.01 18.90 3.39
N LEU A 261 0.92 18.82 4.35
CA LEU A 261 1.02 17.73 5.31
C LEU A 261 0.21 18.02 6.57
N ARG A 262 -0.37 16.97 7.14
CA ARG A 262 -1.26 17.08 8.31
C ARG A 262 -0.79 16.19 9.44
N GLN A 263 -1.01 16.63 10.67
CA GLN A 263 -0.75 15.81 11.86
C GLN A 263 -1.63 14.56 11.83
N ILE A 264 -1.02 13.41 12.10
CA ILE A 264 -1.74 12.14 12.10
C ILE A 264 -2.46 11.92 13.44
N ARG A 265 -3.73 11.48 13.40
CA ARG A 265 -4.44 11.09 14.62
C ARG A 265 -3.87 9.79 15.20
N THR A 266 -3.90 9.69 16.54
CA THR A 266 -3.30 8.57 17.28
C THR A 266 -4.00 7.23 17.07
N ASP A 267 -5.30 7.20 16.77
CA ASP A 267 -6.02 5.97 16.45
C ASP A 267 -5.52 5.30 15.16
N LEU A 268 -4.96 6.08 14.24
CA LEU A 268 -4.38 5.64 12.96
C LEU A 268 -2.92 5.14 13.11
N MET A 269 -2.34 5.18 14.32
CA MET A 269 -1.00 4.65 14.61
C MET A 269 -1.02 3.15 15.01
N SER A 270 -2.21 2.59 15.24
CA SER A 270 -2.43 1.23 15.78
C SER A 270 -1.98 0.10 14.84
N LEU A 271 -2.18 0.25 13.53
CA LEU A 271 -1.67 -0.69 12.53
C LEU A 271 -0.13 -0.57 12.44
N PRO A 272 0.65 -1.66 12.50
CA PRO A 272 2.08 -1.61 12.21
C PRO A 272 2.36 -1.00 10.83
N PHE A 273 3.55 -0.46 10.61
CA PHE A 273 3.97 0.05 9.31
C PHE A 273 4.24 -1.10 8.34
N GLN A 274 3.44 -1.17 7.27
CA GLN A 274 3.35 -2.36 6.41
C GLN A 274 4.51 -2.54 5.41
N ALA A 275 5.26 -1.48 5.08
CA ALA A 275 6.39 -1.57 4.16
C ALA A 275 7.72 -1.71 4.91
N VAL A 276 8.42 -2.81 4.64
CA VAL A 276 9.82 -3.01 5.06
C VAL A 276 10.73 -2.51 3.94
N GLU A 277 11.67 -1.66 4.30
CA GLU A 277 12.72 -1.15 3.42
C GLU A 277 13.83 -2.20 3.27
N CYS A 278 14.36 -2.39 2.07
CA CYS A 278 15.31 -3.47 1.77
C CYS A 278 16.36 -3.05 0.74
N TYR A 279 17.56 -3.63 0.87
CA TYR A 279 18.58 -3.63 -0.18
C TYR A 279 18.81 -5.03 -0.75
N LEU A 280 19.08 -5.14 -2.05
CA LEU A 280 19.41 -6.42 -2.68
C LEU A 280 20.85 -6.83 -2.31
N ALA A 281 21.01 -8.03 -1.75
CA ALA A 281 22.31 -8.54 -1.35
C ALA A 281 23.18 -8.95 -2.55
N HIS A 282 24.50 -8.94 -2.33
CA HIS A 282 25.55 -9.44 -3.23
C HIS A 282 25.77 -8.71 -4.56
N VAL A 283 25.00 -7.66 -4.88
CA VAL A 283 25.11 -6.94 -6.16
C VAL A 283 25.26 -5.43 -6.01
N GLN A 284 25.89 -4.82 -7.01
CA GLN A 284 26.02 -3.38 -7.20
C GLN A 284 26.07 -3.03 -8.70
N PRO A 285 25.86 -1.76 -9.10
CA PRO A 285 25.95 -1.32 -10.49
C PRO A 285 27.23 -1.75 -11.22
N VAL A 286 27.13 -1.98 -12.53
CA VAL A 286 28.19 -2.53 -13.39
C VAL A 286 29.43 -1.64 -13.44
N ASP A 287 29.23 -0.33 -13.51
CA ASP A 287 30.29 0.69 -13.45
C ASP A 287 30.97 0.71 -12.06
N GLY A 288 30.24 0.40 -11.00
CA GLY A 288 30.65 0.49 -9.60
C GLY A 288 30.37 1.86 -8.99
N THR A 289 29.49 2.65 -9.60
CA THR A 289 28.92 3.84 -8.95
C THR A 289 27.76 3.44 -8.04
N TRP A 290 26.96 4.43 -7.62
CA TRP A 290 25.77 4.25 -6.81
C TRP A 290 24.48 4.30 -7.63
N GLN A 291 24.57 4.44 -8.96
CA GLN A 291 23.42 4.60 -9.85
C GLN A 291 23.22 3.35 -10.72
N TRP A 292 22.02 2.80 -10.71
CA TRP A 292 21.64 1.72 -11.62
C TRP A 292 21.11 2.29 -12.94
N GLY A 293 21.47 1.66 -14.06
CA GLY A 293 20.89 2.00 -15.36
C GLY A 293 19.42 1.60 -15.46
N GLU A 294 18.63 2.34 -16.24
CA GLU A 294 17.19 2.10 -16.38
C GLU A 294 16.84 0.66 -16.79
N ASP A 295 17.65 0.03 -17.64
CA ASP A 295 17.34 -1.31 -18.14
C ASP A 295 17.55 -2.39 -17.06
N ALA A 296 18.44 -2.14 -16.09
CA ALA A 296 18.54 -2.96 -14.88
C ALA A 296 17.28 -2.80 -14.01
N LEU A 297 16.73 -1.59 -13.89
CA LEU A 297 15.45 -1.32 -13.20
C LEU A 297 14.29 -2.02 -13.90
N LYS A 298 14.15 -1.87 -15.22
CA LYS A 298 13.11 -2.55 -16.04
C LYS A 298 13.21 -4.08 -15.90
N PHE A 299 14.44 -4.62 -15.87
CA PHE A 299 14.68 -6.05 -15.68
C PHE A 299 14.31 -6.53 -14.27
N PHE A 300 14.73 -5.81 -13.22
CA PHE A 300 14.33 -6.10 -11.85
C PHE A 300 12.81 -6.04 -11.67
N GLN A 301 12.16 -5.03 -12.24
CA GLN A 301 10.70 -4.90 -12.22
C GLN A 301 10.02 -6.08 -12.93
N LYS A 302 10.50 -6.49 -14.11
CA LYS A 302 10.01 -7.69 -14.82
C LYS A 302 10.16 -8.98 -13.99
N LEU A 303 11.21 -9.10 -13.17
CA LEU A 303 11.39 -10.24 -12.28
C LEU A 303 10.49 -10.18 -11.04
N CYS A 304 10.38 -9.03 -10.37
CA CYS A 304 9.84 -8.94 -9.01
C CYS A 304 8.43 -8.32 -8.89
N MET A 305 8.07 -7.36 -9.75
CA MET A 305 6.81 -6.62 -9.59
C MET A 305 5.58 -7.47 -9.95
N GLY A 306 4.49 -7.26 -9.21
CA GLY A 306 3.20 -7.95 -9.43
C GLY A 306 3.19 -9.44 -9.05
N LYS A 307 4.25 -9.94 -8.39
CA LYS A 307 4.39 -11.36 -8.00
C LYS A 307 4.62 -11.48 -6.50
N VAL A 308 4.18 -12.61 -5.94
CA VAL A 308 4.67 -13.08 -4.64
C VAL A 308 6.04 -13.71 -4.88
N ILE A 309 7.05 -13.25 -4.14
CA ILE A 309 8.44 -13.70 -4.20
C ILE A 309 8.92 -14.01 -2.80
N ASN A 310 10.00 -14.79 -2.65
CA ASN A 310 10.58 -15.07 -1.34
C ASN A 310 11.76 -14.13 -1.06
N ALA A 311 11.73 -13.44 0.09
CA ALA A 311 12.85 -12.66 0.60
C ALA A 311 13.48 -13.38 1.80
N THR A 312 14.83 -13.42 1.85
CA THR A 312 15.58 -13.97 2.98
C THR A 312 16.59 -12.95 3.49
N VAL A 313 16.54 -12.57 4.77
CA VAL A 313 17.50 -11.63 5.36
C VAL A 313 18.86 -12.32 5.54
N VAL A 314 19.92 -11.76 4.96
CA VAL A 314 21.32 -12.27 5.09
C VAL A 314 22.23 -11.34 5.89
N GLY A 315 21.72 -10.18 6.31
CA GLY A 315 22.42 -9.18 7.09
C GLY A 315 21.71 -7.84 7.09
N VAL A 316 22.36 -6.82 7.62
CA VAL A 316 21.95 -5.42 7.52
C VAL A 316 23.08 -4.58 6.91
N SER A 317 22.72 -3.49 6.23
CA SER A 317 23.68 -2.51 5.72
C SER A 317 24.53 -1.97 6.85
N VAL A 318 25.85 -1.85 6.64
CA VAL A 318 26.75 -1.28 7.65
C VAL A 318 26.43 0.19 7.97
N ASN A 319 25.89 0.95 7.00
CA ASN A 319 25.70 2.40 7.09
C ASN A 319 24.48 2.80 7.94
N ASP A 320 23.33 2.19 7.64
CA ASP A 320 21.98 2.66 7.99
C ASP A 320 21.14 1.58 8.72
N LYS A 321 21.62 0.33 8.73
CA LYS A 321 20.97 -0.87 9.29
C LYS A 321 19.69 -1.32 8.57
N VAL A 322 19.45 -0.89 7.34
CA VAL A 322 18.42 -1.45 6.45
C VAL A 322 18.72 -2.93 6.18
N PRO A 323 17.72 -3.84 6.22
CA PRO A 323 17.87 -5.24 5.85
C PRO A 323 18.47 -5.44 4.46
N MET A 324 19.47 -6.31 4.35
CA MET A 324 20.00 -6.79 3.08
C MET A 324 19.47 -8.20 2.81
N VAL A 325 18.76 -8.36 1.70
CA VAL A 325 17.97 -9.56 1.41
C VAL A 325 18.41 -10.24 0.13
N GLU A 326 18.32 -11.56 0.11
CA GLU A 326 18.29 -12.35 -1.11
C GLU A 326 16.84 -12.51 -1.57
N LEU A 327 16.58 -12.27 -2.87
CA LEU A 327 15.27 -12.48 -3.47
C LEU A 327 15.28 -13.73 -4.37
N THR A 328 14.24 -14.55 -4.22
CA THR A 328 13.95 -15.71 -5.06
C THR A 328 12.55 -15.64 -5.66
N VAL A 329 12.46 -15.76 -7.00
CA VAL A 329 11.20 -15.75 -7.76
C VAL A 329 10.82 -17.18 -8.13
N PRO A 330 9.58 -17.64 -7.89
CA PRO A 330 9.10 -18.93 -8.38
C PRO A 330 9.25 -19.09 -9.90
N SER A 331 9.49 -20.32 -10.38
CA SER A 331 9.75 -20.65 -11.78
C SER A 331 8.99 -21.92 -12.18
N GLU A 332 8.59 -22.01 -13.45
CA GLU A 332 7.84 -23.14 -14.01
C GLU A 332 8.65 -24.45 -14.04
N ASP A 333 9.98 -24.37 -14.11
CA ASP A 333 10.89 -25.53 -14.03
C ASP A 333 11.13 -26.04 -12.59
N GLY A 334 10.46 -25.43 -11.60
CA GLY A 334 10.58 -25.77 -10.18
C GLY A 334 11.86 -25.27 -9.51
N LYS A 335 12.73 -24.53 -10.20
CA LYS A 335 13.96 -23.97 -9.63
C LYS A 335 13.81 -22.45 -9.43
N PRO A 336 13.72 -21.96 -8.19
CA PRO A 336 13.50 -20.54 -7.96
C PRO A 336 14.66 -19.69 -8.49
N LEU A 337 14.34 -18.69 -9.31
CA LEU A 337 15.30 -17.77 -9.92
C LEU A 337 15.85 -16.80 -8.87
N ARG A 338 17.17 -16.67 -8.81
CA ARG A 338 17.89 -15.79 -7.88
C ARG A 338 18.11 -14.42 -8.51
N VAL A 339 17.43 -13.39 -8.02
CA VAL A 339 17.42 -12.06 -8.66
C VAL A 339 18.82 -11.43 -8.75
N ASP A 340 19.67 -11.64 -7.73
CA ASP A 340 21.07 -11.23 -7.74
C ASP A 340 21.88 -11.92 -8.85
N LYS A 341 21.61 -13.21 -9.11
CA LYS A 341 22.26 -13.97 -10.19
C LYS A 341 21.73 -13.55 -11.55
N GLU A 342 20.43 -13.38 -11.72
CA GLU A 342 19.84 -12.96 -13.00
C GLU A 342 20.30 -11.57 -13.44
N LEU A 343 20.46 -10.62 -12.50
CA LEU A 343 21.06 -9.31 -12.78
C LEU A 343 22.53 -9.42 -13.22
N MET A 344 23.34 -10.27 -12.58
CA MET A 344 24.75 -10.48 -12.98
C MET A 344 24.86 -11.23 -14.32
N ASN A 345 24.08 -12.29 -14.51
CA ASN A 345 24.03 -13.10 -15.74
C ASN A 345 23.62 -12.25 -16.96
N SER A 346 22.71 -11.29 -16.77
CA SER A 346 22.24 -10.37 -17.80
C SER A 346 23.16 -9.16 -18.02
N GLY A 347 24.29 -9.08 -17.31
CA GLY A 347 25.23 -7.96 -17.41
C GLY A 347 24.74 -6.64 -16.80
N PHE A 348 23.69 -6.67 -15.97
CA PHE A 348 23.12 -5.49 -15.29
C PHE A 348 23.72 -5.22 -13.91
N ALA A 349 24.46 -6.17 -13.33
CA ALA A 349 25.13 -6.03 -12.05
C ALA A 349 26.54 -6.65 -12.04
N LYS A 350 27.34 -6.28 -11.06
CA LYS A 350 28.52 -7.04 -10.61
C LYS A 350 28.42 -7.33 -9.11
N ALA A 351 29.28 -8.23 -8.62
CA ALA A 351 29.34 -8.56 -7.20
C ALA A 351 29.59 -7.31 -6.33
N SER A 352 28.84 -7.17 -5.24
CA SER A 352 29.09 -6.16 -4.20
C SER A 352 30.25 -6.56 -3.30
N ASP A 353 30.93 -5.57 -2.71
CA ASP A 353 31.85 -5.83 -1.60
C ASP A 353 31.09 -6.40 -0.38
N PRO A 354 31.42 -7.62 0.11
CA PRO A 354 30.79 -8.21 1.29
C PRO A 354 31.00 -7.40 2.57
N SER A 355 32.00 -6.50 2.65
CA SER A 355 32.23 -5.64 3.81
C SER A 355 31.05 -4.70 4.11
N LYS A 356 30.23 -4.41 3.10
CA LYS A 356 29.01 -3.59 3.20
C LYS A 356 27.89 -4.30 3.99
N VAL A 357 27.99 -5.62 4.20
CA VAL A 357 26.97 -6.46 4.85
C VAL A 357 27.39 -6.83 6.28
N GLN A 358 26.73 -6.26 7.28
CA GLN A 358 26.84 -6.75 8.65
C GLN A 358 25.92 -7.97 8.82
N LYS A 359 26.48 -9.18 8.81
CA LYS A 359 25.73 -10.41 9.12
C LYS A 359 25.06 -10.31 10.50
N VAL A 360 23.81 -10.75 10.60
CA VAL A 360 23.15 -10.95 11.89
C VAL A 360 23.86 -12.10 12.60
N SER A 361 24.40 -11.88 13.79
CA SER A 361 25.07 -12.95 14.54
C SER A 361 24.07 -13.69 15.43
N THR A 362 23.80 -14.95 15.09
CA THR A 362 22.95 -15.88 15.86
C THR A 362 23.38 -16.01 17.34
N ALA A 363 24.62 -15.65 17.67
CA ALA A 363 25.14 -15.50 19.02
C ALA A 363 24.60 -14.28 19.82
N ARG A 364 23.31 -13.90 19.69
CA ARG A 364 22.70 -12.92 20.61
C ARG A 364 21.21 -13.02 20.92
N SER A 365 20.70 -14.23 21.11
CA SER A 365 19.69 -14.40 22.18
C SER A 365 20.28 -13.81 23.48
N ARG A 366 19.56 -12.85 24.08
CA ARG A 366 20.01 -11.97 25.19
C ARG A 366 21.10 -10.92 24.88
N SER A 367 20.80 -9.93 24.03
CA SER A 367 21.02 -8.51 24.42
C SER A 367 20.21 -7.57 23.54
N MET A 368 19.02 -7.18 24.02
CA MET A 368 18.15 -6.20 23.37
C MET A 368 18.76 -4.80 23.55
N ARG A 369 19.60 -4.36 22.61
CA ARG A 369 20.19 -3.01 22.63
C ARG A 369 19.15 -1.97 22.25
N LEU A 370 18.54 -1.41 23.29
CA LEU A 370 17.74 -0.19 23.26
C LEU A 370 18.45 0.89 22.41
N PHE A 371 17.81 1.35 21.33
CA PHE A 371 17.98 2.74 20.95
C PHE A 371 17.16 3.58 21.94
N SER A 372 17.80 4.59 22.53
CA SER A 372 17.27 5.33 23.67
C SER A 372 16.18 6.33 23.26
N GLY A 373 14.94 5.83 23.14
CA GLY A 373 13.70 6.58 22.92
C GLY A 373 12.68 6.45 24.05
N SER A 374 13.12 6.12 25.27
CA SER A 374 12.33 6.03 26.52
C SER A 374 11.22 4.97 26.59
N SER A 375 11.48 3.91 27.38
CA SER A 375 10.49 2.98 27.97
C SER A 375 9.57 2.18 27.05
N PHE A 376 10.08 1.03 26.58
CA PHE A 376 9.22 -0.11 26.21
C PHE A 376 8.80 -0.91 27.45
N TYR A 377 7.51 -1.27 27.53
CA TYR A 377 7.11 -2.58 28.06
C TYR A 377 6.84 -3.52 26.89
N ARG A 378 7.07 -4.82 27.10
CA ARG A 378 7.21 -5.82 26.05
C ARG A 378 6.30 -7.01 26.36
N LEU A 379 5.39 -7.35 25.45
CA LEU A 379 4.62 -8.58 25.52
C LEU A 379 4.99 -9.48 24.33
N LEU A 380 5.39 -10.72 24.63
CA LEU A 380 5.32 -11.81 23.67
C LEU A 380 3.96 -12.50 23.85
N ILE A 381 3.47 -13.15 22.81
CA ILE A 381 2.78 -14.43 22.89
C ILE A 381 3.06 -15.19 21.58
N CYS A 382 2.91 -16.52 21.63
CA CYS A 382 3.32 -17.50 20.64
C CYS A 382 2.57 -17.44 19.31
#